data_AF-A0A7L2Q143-F1
#
_entry.id   AF-A0A7L2Q143-F1
#
_cell.length_a   1.000
_cell.length_b   1.000
_cell.length_c   1.000
_cell.angle_alpha   90.00
_cell.angle_beta   90.00
_cell.angle_gamma   90.00
#
_symmetry.space_group_name_H-M   'P 1'
#
loop_
_entity.id
_entity.type
_entity.pdbx_description
1 polymer ?
#
loop_
_entity_poly.entity_id
_entity_poly.type
_entity_poly.pdbx_seq_one_letter_code
_entity_poly.pdbx_strand_id
1 'polypeptide(L)'
;ARHFRESIKFIHECRLTGEGCLVHCLAGVSRSVTLVVAYIMTITDFGWEDALSVVRAARSCANPNMGFQRQLQEFEKHDVDQFRQWLKEEYGENSSQDLQEAKNLLSKYKEQAELHQTTGGRQWNNNFSSVPSLSYSNYTTET
;
A
#
# COMPACT_ATOMS: atom_id res chain seq x y z
N ALA A 1 -5.37 -9.85 -9.92
CA ALA A 1 -6.35 -8.94 -9.27
C ALA A 1 -7.07 -8.08 -10.34
N ARG A 2 -8.40 -8.18 -10.46
CA ARG A 2 -9.14 -7.71 -11.66
C ARG A 2 -9.14 -6.19 -11.93
N HIS A 3 -8.90 -5.35 -10.93
CA HIS A 3 -8.99 -3.88 -11.04
C HIS A 3 -7.65 -3.15 -11.09
N PHE A 4 -6.52 -3.86 -10.92
CA PHE A 4 -5.22 -3.20 -10.84
C PHE A 4 -4.87 -2.47 -12.14
N ARG A 5 -5.07 -3.10 -13.30
CA ARG A 5 -4.71 -2.50 -14.60
C ARG A 5 -5.43 -1.18 -14.85
N GLU A 6 -6.75 -1.18 -14.72
CA GLU A 6 -7.59 0.01 -14.89
C GLU A 6 -7.23 1.12 -13.89
N SER A 7 -7.02 0.74 -12.61
CA SER A 7 -6.68 1.71 -11.56
C SER A 7 -5.30 2.32 -11.77
N ILE A 8 -4.31 1.50 -12.13
CA ILE A 8 -2.93 1.95 -12.40
C ILE A 8 -2.93 2.91 -13.58
N LYS A 9 -3.60 2.56 -14.67
CA LYS A 9 -3.75 3.42 -15.83
C LYS A 9 -4.32 4.79 -15.45
N PHE A 10 -5.46 4.80 -14.77
CA PHE A 10 -6.14 6.03 -14.36
C PHE A 10 -5.24 6.93 -13.48
N ILE A 11 -4.56 6.35 -12.49
CA ILE A 11 -3.66 7.10 -11.60
C ILE A 11 -2.46 7.64 -12.42
N HIS A 12 -1.89 6.83 -13.30
CA HIS A 12 -0.71 7.20 -14.07
C HIS A 12 -1.00 8.35 -15.04
N GLU A 13 -2.08 8.24 -15.82
CA GLU A 13 -2.50 9.28 -16.77
C GLU A 13 -2.77 10.62 -16.06
N CYS A 14 -3.45 10.59 -14.90
CA CYS A 14 -3.69 11.80 -14.10
C CYS A 14 -2.37 12.44 -13.60
N ARG A 15 -1.37 11.64 -13.25
CA ARG A 15 -0.06 12.18 -12.84
C ARG A 15 0.73 12.76 -14.02
N LEU A 16 0.64 12.14 -15.20
CA LEU A 16 1.32 12.63 -16.42
C LEU A 16 0.75 13.96 -16.92
N THR A 17 -0.53 14.26 -16.66
CA THR A 17 -1.12 15.58 -16.95
C THR A 17 -0.73 16.65 -15.93
N GLY A 18 0.01 16.30 -14.87
CA GLY A 18 0.38 17.20 -13.78
C GLY A 18 -0.76 17.47 -12.79
N GLU A 19 -1.83 16.65 -12.81
CA GLU A 19 -2.98 16.77 -11.92
C GLU A 19 -2.84 15.90 -10.65
N GLY A 20 -3.72 16.15 -9.68
CA GLY A 20 -3.80 15.37 -8.44
C GLY A 20 -4.87 14.28 -8.51
N CYS A 21 -4.50 13.04 -8.21
CA CYS A 21 -5.43 11.90 -8.13
C CYS A 21 -5.72 11.50 -6.66
N LEU A 22 -6.98 11.60 -6.22
CA LEU A 22 -7.42 11.09 -4.92
C LEU A 22 -8.01 9.68 -5.05
N VAL A 23 -7.33 8.67 -4.48
CA VAL A 23 -7.86 7.31 -4.38
C VAL A 23 -8.44 7.09 -2.97
N HIS A 24 -9.76 6.92 -2.88
CA HIS A 24 -10.44 6.75 -1.59
C HIS A 24 -11.27 5.47 -1.51
N CYS A 25 -11.56 5.05 -0.28
CA CYS A 25 -12.61 4.09 0.03
C CYS A 25 -13.39 4.66 1.23
N LEU A 26 -14.11 3.84 2.01
CA LEU A 26 -14.86 4.36 3.16
C LEU A 26 -13.94 4.93 4.25
N ALA A 27 -12.90 4.19 4.65
CA ALA A 27 -12.01 4.57 5.75
C ALA A 27 -10.62 5.02 5.28
N GLY A 28 -10.28 4.80 4.00
CA GLY A 28 -8.92 5.03 3.52
C GLY A 28 -7.86 4.14 4.19
N VAL A 29 -8.24 2.91 4.58
CA VAL A 29 -7.39 1.96 5.32
C VAL A 29 -7.01 0.75 4.45
N SER A 30 -7.96 0.20 3.69
CA SER A 30 -7.78 -1.10 3.03
C SER A 30 -7.95 -1.05 1.51
N ARG A 31 -9.19 -0.99 0.97
CA ARG A 31 -9.44 -1.07 -0.48
C ARG A 31 -8.64 -0.07 -1.31
N SER A 32 -8.70 1.21 -0.92
CA SER A 32 -7.95 2.27 -1.63
C SER A 32 -6.45 2.10 -1.49
N VAL A 33 -5.97 1.74 -0.30
CA VAL A 33 -4.56 1.48 -0.03
C VAL A 33 -4.04 0.35 -0.93
N THR A 34 -4.80 -0.74 -1.10
CA THR A 34 -4.40 -1.85 -1.97
C THR A 34 -4.14 -1.40 -3.42
N LEU A 35 -4.98 -0.52 -3.97
CA LEU A 35 -4.78 0.00 -5.32
C LEU A 35 -3.54 0.90 -5.42
N VAL A 36 -3.32 1.75 -4.42
CA VAL A 36 -2.14 2.62 -4.36
C VAL A 36 -0.86 1.81 -4.19
N VAL A 37 -0.87 0.75 -3.39
CA VAL A 37 0.28 -0.16 -3.24
C VAL A 37 0.62 -0.83 -4.57
N ALA A 38 -0.38 -1.39 -5.27
CA ALA A 38 -0.17 -1.99 -6.59
C ALA A 38 0.40 -0.96 -7.60
N TYR A 39 -0.07 0.29 -7.54
CA TYR A 39 0.47 1.38 -8.35
C TYR A 39 1.96 1.64 -8.05
N ILE A 40 2.32 1.83 -6.78
CA ILE A 40 3.71 2.06 -6.36
C ILE A 40 4.61 0.90 -6.80
N MET A 41 4.18 -0.35 -6.59
CA MET A 41 4.93 -1.54 -7.03
C MET A 41 5.19 -1.54 -8.55
N THR A 42 4.29 -0.95 -9.34
CA THR A 42 4.39 -0.93 -10.81
C THR A 42 5.32 0.18 -11.32
N ILE A 43 5.35 1.33 -10.65
CA ILE A 43 6.23 2.45 -11.02
C ILE A 43 7.63 2.37 -10.40
N THR A 44 7.86 1.43 -9.48
CA THR A 44 9.15 1.17 -8.84
C THR A 44 9.57 -0.29 -8.94
N ASP A 45 10.74 -0.62 -8.39
CA ASP A 45 11.25 -1.98 -8.19
C ASP A 45 10.79 -2.62 -6.86
N PHE A 46 9.90 -1.97 -6.11
CA PHE A 46 9.50 -2.44 -4.78
C PHE A 46 8.58 -3.65 -4.81
N GLY A 47 8.76 -4.53 -3.83
CA GLY A 47 7.76 -5.52 -3.43
C GLY A 47 6.59 -4.88 -2.66
N TRP A 48 5.56 -5.67 -2.36
CA TRP A 48 4.32 -5.17 -1.76
C TRP A 48 4.51 -4.63 -0.34
N GLU A 49 5.46 -5.18 0.43
CA GLU A 49 5.74 -4.72 1.80
C GLU A 49 6.44 -3.36 1.84
N ASP A 50 7.45 -3.17 0.98
CA ASP A 50 8.13 -1.88 0.84
C ASP A 50 7.16 -0.83 0.26
N ALA A 51 6.36 -1.18 -0.75
CA ALA A 51 5.34 -0.29 -1.30
C ALA A 51 4.26 0.07 -0.27
N LEU A 52 3.81 -0.87 0.58
CA LEU A 52 2.91 -0.57 1.69
C LEU A 52 3.56 0.33 2.75
N SER A 53 4.85 0.14 3.02
CA SER A 53 5.63 0.98 3.94
C SER A 53 5.73 2.41 3.43
N VAL A 54 5.92 2.61 2.12
CA VAL A 54 5.84 3.94 1.47
C VAL A 54 4.48 4.59 1.72
N VAL A 55 3.37 3.84 1.55
CA VAL A 55 2.03 4.38 1.85
C VAL A 55 1.89 4.73 3.33
N ARG A 56 2.41 3.90 4.24
CA ARG A 56 2.36 4.15 5.69
C ARG A 56 3.16 5.37 6.13
N ALA A 57 4.25 5.70 5.43
CA ALA A 57 5.03 6.91 5.68
C ALA A 57 4.16 8.19 5.54
N ALA A 58 3.23 8.19 4.59
CA ALA A 58 2.30 9.30 4.37
C ALA A 58 0.95 9.11 5.08
N ARG A 59 0.54 7.86 5.35
CA ARG A 59 -0.75 7.51 5.95
C ARG A 59 -0.62 6.32 6.89
N SER A 60 -0.27 6.59 8.15
CA SER A 60 0.04 5.58 9.17
C SER A 60 -1.06 4.53 9.42
N CYS A 61 -2.33 4.87 9.20
CA CYS A 61 -3.45 3.94 9.35
C CYS A 61 -3.61 2.94 8.18
N ALA A 62 -2.75 2.98 7.15
CA ALA A 62 -2.81 2.09 6.01
C ALA A 62 -2.61 0.62 6.43
N ASN A 63 -3.65 -0.19 6.24
CA ASN A 63 -3.66 -1.60 6.61
C ASN A 63 -4.65 -2.39 5.73
N PRO A 64 -4.22 -2.85 4.54
CA PRO A 64 -5.01 -3.78 3.75
C PRO A 64 -5.40 -5.01 4.58
N ASN A 65 -6.63 -5.51 4.43
CA ASN A 65 -7.00 -6.78 5.06
C ASN A 65 -6.14 -7.94 4.51
N MET A 66 -6.13 -9.07 5.22
CA MET A 66 -5.31 -10.24 4.83
C MET A 66 -5.62 -10.78 3.44
N GLY A 67 -6.87 -10.68 2.98
CA GLY A 67 -7.25 -11.07 1.62
C GLY A 67 -6.55 -10.22 0.56
N PHE A 68 -6.52 -8.89 0.76
CA PHE A 68 -5.82 -7.98 -0.14
C PHE A 68 -4.30 -8.07 -0.02
N GLN A 69 -3.75 -8.31 1.17
CA GLN A 69 -2.32 -8.57 1.30
C GLN A 69 -1.90 -9.80 0.50
N ARG A 70 -2.67 -10.90 0.57
CA ARG A 70 -2.44 -12.07 -0.29
C ARG A 70 -2.55 -11.72 -1.77
N GLN A 71 -3.54 -10.93 -2.17
CA GLN A 71 -3.65 -10.49 -3.57
C GLN A 71 -2.44 -9.64 -4.03
N LEU A 72 -1.87 -8.82 -3.16
CA LEU A 72 -0.67 -8.05 -3.46
C LEU A 72 0.58 -8.94 -3.54
N GLN A 73 0.68 -9.94 -2.66
CA GLN A 73 1.76 -10.93 -2.70
C GLN A 73 1.71 -11.77 -3.98
N GLU A 74 0.52 -12.21 -4.40
CA GLU A 74 0.36 -12.94 -5.67
C GLU A 74 0.65 -12.04 -6.86
N PHE A 75 0.26 -10.76 -6.79
CA PHE A 75 0.61 -9.77 -7.80
C PHE A 75 2.13 -9.58 -7.91
N GLU A 76 2.85 -9.48 -6.79
CA GLU A 76 4.32 -9.41 -6.79
C GLU A 76 4.95 -10.64 -7.46
N LYS A 77 4.47 -11.84 -7.15
CA LYS A 77 5.06 -13.08 -7.66
C LYS A 77 4.82 -13.33 -9.14
N HIS A 78 3.67 -12.92 -9.66
CA HIS A 78 3.19 -13.43 -10.95
C HIS A 78 2.95 -12.34 -12.00
N ASP A 79 2.59 -11.13 -11.57
CA ASP A 79 2.01 -10.12 -12.46
C ASP A 79 2.83 -8.81 -12.52
N VAL A 80 3.53 -8.41 -11.45
CA VAL A 80 4.10 -7.06 -11.33
C VAL A 80 5.10 -6.73 -12.45
N ASP A 81 5.92 -7.68 -12.88
CA ASP A 81 6.90 -7.46 -13.93
C ASP A 81 6.23 -7.26 -15.30
N GLN A 82 5.14 -7.98 -15.56
CA GLN A 82 4.33 -7.77 -16.76
C GLN A 82 3.69 -6.38 -16.73
N PHE A 83 3.27 -5.91 -15.56
CA PHE A 83 2.69 -4.57 -15.39
C PHE A 83 3.74 -3.47 -15.55
N ARG A 84 4.96 -3.65 -15.04
CA ARG A 84 6.10 -2.73 -15.24
C ARG A 84 6.44 -2.61 -16.72
N GLN A 85 6.54 -3.76 -17.41
CA GLN A 85 6.80 -3.78 -18.85
C GLN A 85 5.67 -3.11 -19.63
N TRP A 86 4.42 -3.45 -19.34
CA TRP A 86 3.25 -2.83 -19.96
C TRP A 86 3.24 -1.30 -19.78
N LEU A 87 3.50 -0.82 -18.57
CA LEU A 87 3.53 0.62 -18.29
C LEU A 87 4.65 1.30 -19.08
N LYS A 88 5.83 0.67 -19.14
CA LYS A 88 6.97 1.16 -19.92
C LYS A 88 6.70 1.21 -21.43
N GLU A 89 6.00 0.21 -21.96
CA GLU A 89 5.63 0.16 -23.37
C GLU A 89 4.58 1.22 -23.73
N GLU A 90 3.61 1.49 -22.83
CA GLU A 90 2.52 2.44 -23.09
C GLU A 90 2.91 3.91 -22.83
N TYR A 91 3.75 4.18 -21.82
CA TYR A 91 4.06 5.55 -21.37
C TYR A 91 5.54 5.93 -21.40
N GLY A 92 6.45 4.98 -21.69
CA GLY A 92 7.89 5.20 -21.65
C GLY A 92 8.53 4.96 -20.28
N GLU A 93 9.77 5.39 -20.09
CA GLU A 93 10.45 5.22 -18.80
C GLU A 93 9.80 6.07 -17.70
N ASN A 94 9.60 5.47 -16.53
CA ASN A 94 9.11 6.19 -15.35
C ASN A 94 10.11 7.29 -14.95
N SER A 95 9.59 8.42 -14.46
CA SER A 95 10.44 9.51 -13.97
C SER A 95 11.35 9.03 -12.84
N SER A 96 12.65 9.30 -12.94
CA SER A 96 13.62 9.02 -11.87
C SER A 96 13.25 9.70 -10.55
N GLN A 97 12.44 10.76 -10.60
CA GLN A 97 11.96 11.46 -9.40
C GLN A 97 11.00 10.60 -8.57
N ASP A 98 10.12 9.83 -9.21
CA ASP A 98 9.13 8.99 -8.51
C ASP A 98 9.82 7.91 -7.65
N LEU A 99 10.82 7.26 -8.22
CA LEU A 99 11.61 6.26 -7.52
C LEU A 99 12.38 6.89 -6.35
N GLN A 100 12.94 8.09 -6.54
CA GLN A 100 13.67 8.77 -5.48
C GLN A 100 12.74 9.19 -4.34
N GLU A 101 11.55 9.73 -4.65
CA GLU A 101 10.56 10.09 -3.65
C GLU A 101 10.06 8.86 -2.87
N ALA A 102 9.79 7.76 -3.56
CA ALA A 102 9.41 6.50 -2.92
C ALA A 102 10.51 5.96 -1.99
N LYS A 103 11.78 6.00 -2.41
CA LYS A 103 12.93 5.64 -1.57
C LYS A 103 13.07 6.54 -0.33
N ASN A 104 12.89 7.84 -0.49
CA ASN A 104 12.95 8.80 0.61
C ASN A 104 11.81 8.58 1.63
N LEU A 105 10.60 8.23 1.18
CA LEU A 105 9.49 7.90 2.07
C LEU A 105 9.75 6.57 2.81
N LEU A 106 10.28 5.57 2.11
CA LEU A 106 10.61 4.29 2.70
C LEU A 106 11.68 4.40 3.80
N SER A 107 12.73 5.18 3.56
CA SER A 107 13.79 5.39 4.57
C SER A 107 13.23 6.07 5.82
N LYS A 108 12.44 7.14 5.66
CA LYS A 108 11.76 7.83 6.77
C LYS A 108 10.88 6.89 7.60
N TYR A 109 10.16 5.98 6.96
CA TYR A 109 9.33 5.00 7.66
C TYR A 109 10.18 4.00 8.47
N LYS A 110 11.27 3.49 7.88
CA LYS A 110 12.19 2.55 8.56
C LYS A 110 12.86 3.19 9.78
N GLU A 111 13.34 4.43 9.65
CA GLU A 111 13.91 5.21 10.76
C GLU A 111 12.90 5.41 11.91
N GLN A 112 11.66 5.75 11.58
CA GLN A 112 10.60 5.88 12.59
C GLN A 112 10.33 4.54 13.29
N ALA A 113 10.28 3.42 12.56
CA ALA A 113 10.06 2.11 13.14
C ALA A 113 11.19 1.71 14.12
N GLU A 114 12.44 1.99 13.78
CA GLU A 114 13.62 1.72 14.63
C GLU A 114 13.63 2.57 15.91
N LEU A 115 13.26 3.85 15.81
CA LEU A 115 13.13 4.73 16.97
C LEU A 115 12.09 4.23 17.99
N HIS A 116 10.95 3.72 17.51
CA HIS A 116 9.91 3.16 18.38
C HIS A 116 10.33 1.82 19.01
N GLN A 117 11.21 1.05 18.37
CA GLN A 117 11.78 -0.17 18.95
C GLN A 117 12.82 0.13 20.03
N THR A 118 13.67 1.15 19.82
CA THR A 118 14.77 1.51 20.74
C THR A 118 14.31 2.28 21.97
N THR A 119 13.24 3.07 21.87
CA THR A 119 12.62 3.76 23.03
C THR A 119 11.64 2.88 23.82
N GLY A 120 11.42 1.64 23.37
CA GLY A 120 10.45 0.67 23.90
C GLY A 120 10.90 -0.17 25.11
N GLY A 121 11.96 0.23 25.83
CA GLY A 121 12.32 -0.31 27.16
C GLY A 121 11.33 0.05 28.28
N ARG A 122 10.11 0.45 27.95
CA ARG A 122 8.95 0.40 28.85
C ARG A 122 7.98 -0.63 28.30
N GLN A 123 8.04 -1.80 28.93
CA GLN A 123 7.07 -2.88 28.93
C GLN A 123 5.69 -2.43 28.44
N TRP A 124 5.30 -2.90 27.26
CA TRP A 124 3.89 -2.91 26.87
C TRP A 124 3.16 -3.81 27.87
N ASN A 125 2.58 -3.20 28.91
CA ASN A 125 1.62 -3.89 29.76
C ASN A 125 0.42 -4.25 28.88
N ASN A 126 0.19 -5.56 28.72
CA ASN A 126 -1.02 -6.15 28.14
C ASN A 126 -2.25 -5.88 29.02
N ASN A 127 -2.59 -4.60 29.24
CA ASN A 127 -3.84 -4.18 29.88
C ASN A 127 -4.81 -3.56 28.85
N PHE A 128 -4.89 -4.14 27.65
CA PHE A 128 -6.10 -4.04 26.83
C PHE A 128 -7.16 -5.01 27.38
N SER A 129 -7.73 -4.67 28.53
CA SER A 129 -8.89 -5.38 29.12
C SER A 129 -10.13 -4.48 29.22
N SER A 130 -10.18 -3.35 28.52
CA SER A 130 -11.36 -2.46 28.54
C SER A 130 -11.81 -1.96 27.17
N VAL A 131 -11.31 -2.52 26.07
CA VAL A 131 -11.99 -2.39 24.78
C VAL A 131 -12.87 -3.63 24.61
N PRO A 132 -14.20 -3.50 24.40
CA PRO A 132 -15.05 -4.65 24.19
C PRO A 132 -14.52 -5.45 23.01
N SER A 133 -14.32 -6.76 23.22
CA SER A 133 -14.08 -7.67 22.10
C SER A 133 -15.31 -7.60 21.20
N LEU A 134 -15.16 -7.02 20.00
CA LEU A 134 -16.11 -7.29 18.93
C LEU A 134 -15.89 -8.75 18.53
N SER A 135 -16.69 -9.64 19.10
CA SER A 135 -16.73 -11.04 18.72
C SER A 135 -17.03 -11.13 17.22
N TYR A 136 -16.22 -11.90 16.52
CA TYR A 136 -16.28 -12.14 15.08
C TYR A 136 -17.51 -13.02 14.68
N SER A 137 -18.49 -13.18 15.58
CA SER A 137 -19.55 -14.19 15.50
C SER A 137 -20.89 -13.68 14.97
N ASN A 138 -20.99 -12.42 14.54
CA ASN A 138 -22.27 -11.83 14.09
C ASN A 138 -22.34 -11.50 12.58
N TYR A 139 -21.45 -12.05 11.75
CA TYR A 139 -21.63 -12.04 10.29
C TYR A 139 -22.27 -13.36 9.83
N THR A 140 -23.51 -13.59 10.24
CA THR A 140 -24.43 -14.44 9.48
C THR A 140 -25.05 -13.55 8.41
N THR A 141 -24.63 -13.75 7.16
CA THR A 141 -25.51 -13.51 6.01
C THR A 141 -25.85 -14.89 5.50
N GLU A 142 -27.08 -15.31 5.79
CA GLU A 142 -27.74 -16.39 5.07
C GLU A 142 -27.73 -16.08 3.57
N THR A 143 -27.42 -17.09 2.77
CA THR A 143 -27.91 -17.26 1.40
C THR A 143 -28.91 -18.38 1.40
#